data_AF-A0A971WB32-F1
#
_entry.id   AF-A0A971WB32-F1
#
_cell.length_a   1.000
_cell.length_b   1.000
_cell.length_c   1.000
_cell.angle_alpha   90.00
_cell.angle_beta   90.00
_cell.angle_gamma   90.00
#
_symmetry.space_group_name_H-M   'P 1'
#
loop_
_entity.id
_entity.type
_entity.pdbx_description
1 polymer ?
#
loop_
_entity_poly.entity_id
_entity_poly.type
_entity_poly.pdbx_seq_one_letter_code
_entity_poly.pdbx_strand_id
1 'polypeptide(L)' 'MKCFKCEAEIPGDSRFCLSCGEKLQNYNKKNVQSLLENNRKKFDYLLFSFVFINIIMGFVLAIIIVVLLI' A
#
# COMPACT_ATOMS: atom_id res chain seq x y z
N MET A 1 -22.71 -22.16 -3.98
CA MET A 1 -22.48 -21.87 -2.53
C MET A 1 -23.78 -21.30 -1.95
N LYS A 2 -24.06 -21.35 -0.63
CA LYS A 2 -25.31 -20.79 -0.07
C LYS A 2 -25.06 -19.47 0.66
N CYS A 3 -26.02 -18.54 0.60
CA CYS A 3 -25.96 -17.30 1.35
C CYS A 3 -26.13 -17.56 2.84
N PHE A 4 -25.28 -16.98 3.69
CA PHE A 4 -25.39 -17.13 5.14
C PHE A 4 -26.60 -16.41 5.75
N LYS A 5 -27.19 -15.45 5.02
CA LYS A 5 -28.30 -14.61 5.50
C LYS A 5 -29.67 -15.10 5.06
N CYS A 6 -29.77 -15.61 3.84
CA CYS A 6 -31.05 -16.01 3.25
C CYS A 6 -31.03 -17.44 2.67
N GLU A 7 -29.95 -18.18 2.86
CA GLU A 7 -29.76 -19.59 2.43
C GLU A 7 -29.91 -19.86 0.92
N ALA A 8 -30.12 -18.81 0.13
CA ALA A 8 -30.26 -18.89 -1.32
C ALA A 8 -28.97 -19.37 -1.98
N GLU A 9 -29.14 -20.07 -3.10
CA GLU A 9 -28.03 -20.56 -3.90
C GLU A 9 -27.34 -19.40 -4.63
N ILE A 10 -26.02 -19.33 -4.48
CA ILE A 10 -25.13 -18.33 -5.04
C ILE A 10 -24.26 -18.99 -6.11
N PRO A 11 -24.33 -18.52 -7.36
CA PRO A 11 -23.41 -18.93 -8.41
C PRO A 11 -21.99 -18.39 -8.16
N GLY A 12 -20.98 -19.17 -8.53
CA GLY A 12 -19.58 -19.11 -8.05
C GLY A 12 -18.86 -17.76 -8.13
N ASP A 13 -19.29 -16.84 -8.99
CA ASP A 13 -18.61 -15.55 -9.24
C ASP A 13 -19.40 -14.31 -8.75
N SER A 14 -20.44 -14.51 -7.95
CA SER A 14 -21.28 -13.40 -7.47
C SER A 14 -20.58 -12.60 -6.37
N ARG A 15 -20.58 -11.25 -6.48
CA ARG A 15 -20.06 -10.34 -5.43
C ARG A 15 -21.08 -10.03 -4.33
N PHE A 16 -22.35 -10.28 -4.62
CA PHE A 16 -23.50 -10.04 -3.76
C PHE A 16 -24.52 -11.17 -3.97
N CYS A 17 -25.34 -11.44 -2.96
CA CYS A 17 -26.43 -12.38 -3.07
C CYS A 17 -27.55 -11.79 -3.95
N LEU A 18 -27.95 -12.50 -5.00
CA LEU A 18 -29.01 -12.08 -5.92
C LEU A 18 -30.41 -12.11 -5.28
N SER A 19 -30.58 -12.85 -4.18
CA SER A 19 -31.89 -13.02 -3.53
C SER A 19 -32.13 -12.04 -2.38
N CYS A 20 -31.09 -11.66 -1.63
CA CYS A 20 -31.24 -10.77 -0.45
C CYS A 20 -30.38 -9.49 -0.50
N GLY A 21 -29.55 -9.33 -1.52
CA GLY A 21 -28.65 -8.18 -1.67
C GLY A 21 -27.44 -8.18 -0.72
N GLU A 22 -27.25 -9.22 0.10
CA GLU A 22 -26.15 -9.29 1.05
C GLU A 22 -24.79 -9.37 0.34
N LYS A 23 -23.82 -8.58 0.81
CA LYS A 23 -22.47 -8.57 0.22
C LYS A 23 -21.72 -9.83 0.62
N LEU A 24 -21.22 -10.55 -0.37
CA LEU A 24 -20.46 -11.78 -0.15
C LEU A 24 -19.03 -11.39 0.20
N GLN A 25 -18.69 -11.45 1.49
CA GLN A 25 -17.38 -11.06 2.01
C GLN A 25 -16.23 -11.96 1.52
N ASN A 26 -16.54 -13.06 0.84
CA ASN A 26 -15.58 -13.98 0.21
C ASN A 26 -15.15 -13.56 -1.21
N TYR A 27 -15.42 -12.33 -1.64
CA TYR A 27 -14.70 -11.81 -2.81
C TYR A 27 -13.23 -11.68 -2.45
N ASN A 28 -12.39 -12.53 -3.05
CA ASN A 28 -10.97 -12.70 -2.76
C ASN A 28 -10.18 -11.40 -3.00
N LYS A 29 -10.22 -10.52 -2.02
CA LYS A 29 -9.39 -9.31 -1.91
C LYS A 29 -8.00 -9.63 -1.34
N LYS A 30 -7.57 -10.90 -1.34
CA LYS A 30 -6.24 -11.28 -0.84
C LYS A 30 -5.18 -11.28 -1.96
N ASN A 31 -5.60 -11.39 -3.22
CA ASN A 31 -4.66 -11.45 -4.36
C ASN A 31 -4.41 -10.09 -5.04
N VAL A 32 -5.32 -9.12 -4.93
CA VAL A 32 -5.15 -7.78 -5.56
C VAL A 32 -4.39 -6.81 -4.65
N GLN A 33 -4.55 -6.96 -3.33
CA GLN A 33 -4.01 -6.01 -2.37
C GLN A 33 -2.49 -6.17 -2.21
N SER A 34 -1.96 -7.39 -2.32
CA SER A 34 -0.51 -7.66 -2.32
C SER A 34 0.21 -7.18 -3.58
N LEU A 35 -0.48 -7.03 -4.73
CA LEU A 35 0.10 -6.49 -5.96
C LEU A 35 0.31 -4.96 -5.91
N LEU A 36 -0.59 -4.25 -5.21
CA LEU A 36 -0.53 -2.79 -5.10
C LEU A 36 0.28 -2.32 -3.89
N GLU A 37 0.33 -3.10 -2.79
CA GLU A 37 1.05 -2.69 -1.58
C GLU A 37 2.58 -2.68 -1.75
N ASN A 38 3.14 -3.58 -2.59
CA ASN A 38 4.59 -3.64 -2.84
C ASN A 38 5.11 -2.42 -3.61
N ASN A 39 4.29 -1.84 -4.49
CA ASN A 39 4.69 -0.71 -5.33
C ASN A 39 4.68 0.63 -4.58
N ARG A 40 3.87 0.78 -3.52
CA ARG A 40 3.79 2.03 -2.77
C ARG A 40 5.03 2.28 -1.89
N LYS A 41 5.50 1.26 -1.15
CA LYS A 41 6.63 1.41 -0.20
C LYS A 41 7.98 1.65 -0.90
N LYS A 42 8.16 1.10 -2.11
CA LYS A 42 9.37 1.28 -2.92
C LYS A 42 9.54 2.73 -3.40
N PHE A 43 8.42 3.42 -3.67
CA PHE A 43 8.43 4.81 -4.10
C PHE A 43 8.81 5.77 -2.95
N ASP A 44 8.24 5.55 -1.77
CA ASP A 44 8.52 6.37 -0.58
C ASP A 44 10.00 6.27 -0.18
N TYR A 45 10.59 5.06 -0.18
CA TYR A 45 12.00 4.87 0.20
C TYR A 45 12.97 5.58 -0.76
N LEU A 46 12.67 5.60 -2.06
CA LEU A 46 13.55 6.23 -3.05
C LEU A 46 13.64 7.75 -2.80
N LEU A 47 12.50 8.39 -2.54
CA LEU A 47 12.43 9.83 -2.30
C LEU A 47 13.11 10.22 -0.98
N PHE A 48 12.81 9.49 0.11
CA PHE A 48 13.43 9.74 1.40
C PHE A 48 14.95 9.58 1.34
N SER A 49 15.46 8.55 0.67
CA SER A 49 16.89 8.32 0.52
C SER A 49 17.62 9.51 -0.12
N PHE A 50 17.11 10.04 -1.24
CA PHE A 50 17.73 11.20 -1.90
C PHE A 50 17.72 12.46 -1.02
N VAL A 51 16.63 12.70 -0.30
CA VAL A 51 16.52 13.87 0.60
C VAL A 51 17.54 13.77 1.74
N PHE A 52 17.65 12.60 2.38
CA PHE A 52 18.64 12.39 3.45
C PHE A 52 20.08 12.57 2.97
N ILE A 53 20.44 12.04 1.80
CA ILE A 53 21.79 12.18 1.24
C ILE A 53 22.15 13.64 1.00
N ASN A 54 21.25 14.42 0.38
CA ASN A 54 21.50 15.83 0.09
C ASN A 54 21.62 16.66 1.37
N ILE A 55 20.78 16.39 2.38
CA ILE A 55 20.86 17.06 3.68
C ILE A 55 22.21 16.78 4.33
N ILE A 56 22.60 15.50 4.44
CA ILE A 56 23.85 15.10 5.09
C ILE A 56 25.06 15.72 4.37
N MET A 57 25.12 15.64 3.04
CA MET A 57 26.21 16.22 2.25
C MET A 57 26.28 17.74 2.41
N GLY A 58 25.13 18.44 2.45
CA GLY A 58 25.07 19.87 2.70
C GLY A 58 25.58 20.27 4.09
N PHE A 59 25.18 19.53 5.13
CA PHE A 59 25.68 19.75 6.49
C PHE A 59 27.19 19.53 6.60
N VAL A 60 27.71 18.46 6.00
CA VAL A 60 29.15 18.16 6.00
C VAL A 60 29.93 19.29 5.31
N LEU A 61 29.47 19.75 4.15
CA LEU A 61 30.11 20.86 3.44
C LEU A 61 30.09 22.16 4.27
N ALA A 62 28.96 22.47 4.91
CA ALA A 62 28.85 23.65 5.75
C ALA A 62 29.81 23.60 6.96
N ILE A 63 29.92 22.44 7.61
CA ILE A 63 30.85 22.23 8.72
C ILE A 63 32.30 22.40 8.25
N ILE A 64 32.67 21.81 7.12
CA ILE A 64 34.02 21.94 6.56
C ILE A 64 34.37 23.41 6.28
N ILE A 65 33.45 24.18 5.69
CA ILE A 65 33.65 25.60 5.42
C ILE A 65 33.86 26.38 6.71
N VAL A 66 33.04 26.14 7.74
CA VAL A 66 33.19 26.81 9.04
C VAL A 66 34.54 26.50 9.69
N VAL A 67 34.97 25.23 9.66
CA VAL A 67 36.26 24.82 10.22
C VAL A 67 37.44 25.43 9.45
N LEU A 68 37.34 25.57 8.12
CA LEU A 68 38.39 26.21 7.30
C LEU A 68 38.47 27.73 7.50
N LEU A 69 37.41 28.35 8.02
CA LEU A 69 37.34 29.79 8.27
C LEU A 69 37.79 30.20 9.68
N ILE A 70 37.97 29.23 10.58
CA ILE A 70 38.45 29.42 11.96
C ILE A 70 39.95 29.14 12.01
#